data_AF-A0A1E3WI95-F1
#
_entry.id   AF-A0A1E3WI95-F1
#
_cell.length_a   1.000
_cell.length_b   1.000
_cell.length_c   1.000
_cell.angle_alpha   90.00
_cell.angle_beta   90.00
_cell.angle_gamma   90.00
#
_symmetry.space_group_name_H-M   'P 1'
#
loop_
_entity.id
_entity.type
_entity.pdbx_description
1 polymer ?
#
loop_
_entity_poly.entity_id
_entity_poly.type
_entity_poly.pdbx_seq_one_letter_code
_entity_poly.pdbx_strand_id
1 'polypeptide(L)'
;MNKNNEIFDAECNESLRNLRLLIAKLINDIEQIARDSRGESLTKIKQSQYRLLKYKELLLHLPHIDESELLFARTELSKNEKQIAKLGIEALTFAIDELDKQLT
;
A
#
# COMPACT_ATOMS: atom_id res chain seq x y z
N MET A 1 22.06 -33.40 17.84
CA MET A 1 21.86 -31.95 17.95
C MET A 1 21.97 -31.35 16.56
N ASN A 2 20.85 -31.00 15.92
CA ASN A 2 20.84 -30.35 14.62
C ASN A 2 20.44 -28.89 14.83
N LYS A 3 21.42 -28.00 14.90
CA LYS A 3 21.23 -26.54 15.06
C LYS A 3 21.10 -25.95 13.67
N ASN A 4 19.91 -25.96 13.06
CA ASN A 4 19.68 -25.30 11.77
C ASN A 4 18.17 -25.06 11.56
N ASN A 5 17.53 -24.20 12.36
CA ASN A 5 16.17 -23.74 12.01
C ASN A 5 15.69 -22.40 12.62
N GLU A 6 16.57 -21.60 13.23
CA GLU A 6 16.14 -20.33 13.88
C GLU A 6 16.35 -19.06 13.02
N ILE A 7 16.80 -19.20 11.76
CA ILE A 7 17.07 -18.05 10.88
C ILE A 7 15.81 -17.63 10.09
N PHE A 8 14.78 -18.48 10.01
CA PHE A 8 13.63 -18.28 9.12
C PHE A 8 12.55 -17.30 9.62
N ASP A 9 12.54 -16.90 10.89
CA ASP A 9 11.46 -16.06 11.45
C ASP A 9 11.79 -14.56 11.57
N ALA A 10 13.06 -14.19 11.73
CA ALA A 10 13.42 -12.80 12.04
C ALA A 10 13.20 -11.85 10.85
N GLU A 11 13.62 -12.24 9.65
CA GLU A 11 13.54 -11.43 8.43
C GLU A 11 12.09 -11.27 7.93
N CYS A 12 11.26 -12.29 8.13
CA CYS A 12 9.83 -12.26 7.81
C CYS A 12 9.08 -11.31 8.76
N ASN A 13 9.40 -11.38 10.06
CA ASN A 13 8.86 -10.47 11.07
C ASN A 13 9.29 -9.01 10.84
N GLU A 14 10.55 -8.79 10.44
CA GLU A 14 11.06 -7.45 10.13
C GLU A 14 10.38 -6.86 8.89
N SER A 15 10.23 -7.65 7.83
CA SER A 15 9.55 -7.23 6.60
C SER A 15 8.09 -6.85 6.82
N LEU A 16 7.34 -7.67 7.59
CA LEU A 16 5.96 -7.39 7.95
C LEU A 16 5.85 -6.13 8.83
N ARG A 17 6.76 -5.97 9.80
CA ARG A 17 6.83 -4.76 10.63
C ARG A 17 7.08 -3.51 9.79
N ASN A 18 8.01 -3.58 8.84
CA ASN A 18 8.34 -2.46 7.96
C ASN A 18 7.16 -2.08 7.06
N LEU A 19 6.42 -3.07 6.53
CA LEU A 19 5.18 -2.82 5.78
C LEU A 19 4.13 -2.13 6.66
N ARG A 20 3.88 -2.62 7.88
CA ARG A 20 2.94 -2.00 8.82
C ARG A 20 3.31 -0.55 9.15
N LEU A 21 4.60 -0.28 9.38
CA LEU A 21 5.10 1.08 9.61
C LEU A 21 4.88 1.98 8.39
N LEU A 22 5.07 1.46 7.18
CA LEU A 22 4.83 2.20 5.94
C LEU A 22 3.34 2.53 5.75
N ILE A 23 2.45 1.60 6.08
CA ILE A 23 1.00 1.82 6.04
C ILE A 23 0.57 2.84 7.10
N ALA A 24 1.10 2.74 8.32
CA ALA A 24 0.84 3.74 9.35
C ALA A 24 1.28 5.15 8.92
N LYS A 25 2.41 5.27 8.22
CA LYS A 25 2.85 6.54 7.60
C LYS A 25 1.88 7.01 6.52
N LEU A 26 1.40 6.11 5.66
CA LEU A 26 0.39 6.45 4.65
C LEU A 26 -0.88 7.02 5.30
N ILE A 27 -1.41 6.35 6.33
CA ILE A 27 -2.62 6.80 7.04
C ILE A 27 -2.40 8.17 7.68
N ASN A 28 -1.30 8.36 8.40
CA ASN A 28 -0.98 9.66 9.01
C ASN A 28 -0.85 10.76 7.95
N ASP A 29 -0.18 10.51 6.82
CA ASP A 29 -0.06 11.50 5.74
C ASP A 29 -1.44 11.86 5.15
N ILE A 30 -2.33 10.87 4.99
CA ILE A 30 -3.71 11.08 4.55
C ILE A 30 -4.48 11.98 5.54
N GLU A 31 -4.37 11.71 6.84
CA GLU A 31 -5.02 12.49 7.89
C GLU A 31 -4.49 13.93 8.00
N GLN A 32 -3.18 14.13 7.81
CA GLN A 32 -2.58 15.46 7.76
C GLN A 32 -3.11 16.23 6.55
N ILE A 33 -3.13 15.62 5.36
CA ILE A 33 -3.71 16.23 4.15
C ILE A 33 -5.18 16.59 4.35
N ALA A 34 -5.96 15.71 4.99
CA ALA A 34 -7.37 15.98 5.29
C ALA A 34 -7.51 17.21 6.20
N ARG A 35 -6.72 17.29 7.28
CA ARG A 35 -6.70 18.45 8.19
C ARG A 35 -6.30 19.74 7.47
N ASP A 36 -5.22 19.72 6.71
CA ASP A 36 -4.69 20.90 6.01
C ASP A 36 -5.66 21.43 4.95
N SER A 37 -6.37 20.52 4.27
CA SER A 37 -7.35 20.87 3.24
C SER A 37 -8.75 21.16 3.77
N ARG A 38 -8.99 21.06 5.09
CA ARG A 38 -10.33 21.06 5.71
C ARG A 38 -11.27 20.03 5.06
N GLY A 39 -10.68 18.95 4.53
CA GLY A 39 -11.39 17.85 3.89
C GLY A 39 -11.69 16.73 4.88
N GLU A 40 -12.62 15.86 4.50
CA GLU A 40 -12.96 14.69 5.30
C GLU A 40 -11.91 13.60 5.14
N SER A 41 -11.36 13.11 6.27
CA SER A 41 -10.37 12.04 6.30
C SER A 41 -10.86 10.78 5.56
N LEU A 42 -12.12 10.40 5.78
CA LEU A 42 -12.75 9.25 5.11
C LEU A 42 -12.73 9.37 3.58
N THR A 43 -12.98 10.57 3.04
CA THR A 43 -12.92 10.80 1.60
C THR A 43 -11.49 10.62 1.08
N LYS A 44 -10.49 11.09 1.82
CA LYS A 44 -9.07 10.93 1.43
C LYS A 44 -8.59 9.48 1.55
N ILE A 45 -9.06 8.75 2.54
CA ILE A 45 -8.82 7.30 2.69
C ILE A 45 -9.39 6.54 1.50
N LYS A 46 -10.66 6.77 1.13
CA LYS A 46 -11.29 6.15 -0.04
C LYS A 46 -10.54 6.45 -1.34
N GLN A 47 -10.06 7.69 -1.51
CA GLN A 47 -9.24 8.06 -2.67
C GLN A 47 -7.91 7.30 -2.71
N SER A 48 -7.25 7.11 -1.57
CA SER A 48 -6.03 6.30 -1.48
C SER A 48 -6.29 4.83 -1.79
N GLN A 49 -7.35 4.26 -1.19
CA GLN A 49 -7.78 2.89 -1.44
C GLN A 49 -8.06 2.65 -2.94
N TYR A 50 -8.78 3.57 -3.58
CA TYR A 50 -9.06 3.51 -5.01
C TYR A 50 -7.79 3.51 -5.88
N ARG A 51 -6.83 4.42 -5.59
CA ARG A 51 -5.56 4.47 -6.34
C ARG A 51 -4.76 3.18 -6.21
N LEU A 52 -4.67 2.63 -5.00
CA LEU A 52 -3.97 1.37 -4.74
C LEU A 52 -4.66 0.18 -5.43
N LEU A 53 -6.00 0.13 -5.37
CA LEU A 53 -6.78 -0.92 -6.04
C LEU A 53 -6.61 -0.85 -7.56
N LYS A 54 -6.77 0.33 -8.16
CA LYS A 54 -6.56 0.55 -9.60
C LYS A 54 -5.17 0.06 -10.04
N TYR A 55 -4.13 0.45 -9.30
CA TYR A 55 -2.76 0.03 -9.62
C TYR A 55 -2.55 -1.49 -9.45
N LYS A 56 -3.15 -2.09 -8.41
CA LYS A 56 -3.11 -3.54 -8.18
C LYS A 56 -3.77 -4.31 -9.33
N GLU A 57 -4.96 -3.90 -9.76
CA GLU A 57 -5.69 -4.56 -10.86
C GLU A 57 -4.87 -4.50 -12.16
N LEU A 58 -4.28 -3.34 -12.48
CA LEU A 58 -3.41 -3.21 -13.66
C LEU A 58 -2.18 -4.12 -13.57
N LEU A 59 -1.55 -4.25 -12.40
CA LEU A 59 -0.45 -5.19 -12.20
C LEU A 59 -0.87 -6.65 -12.42
N LEU A 60 -2.05 -7.04 -11.94
CA LEU A 60 -2.57 -8.41 -12.11
C LEU A 60 -2.85 -8.75 -13.57
N HIS A 61 -3.19 -7.76 -14.37
CA HIS A 61 -3.55 -7.91 -15.78
C HIS A 61 -2.47 -7.43 -16.75
N LEU A 62 -1.22 -7.27 -16.29
CA LEU A 62 -0.11 -6.73 -17.07
C LEU A 62 0.03 -7.30 -18.50
N PRO A 63 -0.14 -8.62 -18.75
CA PRO A 63 -0.05 -9.18 -20.10
C PRO A 63 -1.17 -8.76 -21.06
N HIS A 64 -2.23 -8.14 -20.55
CA HIS A 64 -3.47 -7.83 -21.28
C HIS A 64 -3.80 -6.34 -21.33
N ILE A 65 -2.93 -5.49 -20.79
CA ILE A 65 -3.12 -4.03 -20.75
C ILE A 65 -1.98 -3.32 -21.47
N ASP A 66 -2.22 -2.07 -21.86
CA ASP A 66 -1.15 -1.20 -22.33
C ASP A 66 -0.26 -0.79 -21.14
N GLU A 67 1.06 -0.93 -21.29
CA GLU A 67 2.05 -0.51 -20.29
C GLU A 67 1.88 0.98 -19.91
N SER A 68 1.39 1.80 -20.85
CA SER A 68 1.09 3.22 -20.59
C SER A 68 0.05 3.39 -19.46
N GLU A 69 -0.96 2.52 -19.37
CA GLU A 69 -2.00 2.60 -18.33
C GLU A 69 -1.43 2.36 -16.93
N LEU A 70 -0.53 1.39 -16.81
CA LEU A 70 0.18 1.11 -15.56
C LEU A 70 1.08 2.28 -15.18
N LEU A 71 1.80 2.86 -16.14
CA LEU A 71 2.65 4.02 -15.91
C LEU A 71 1.82 5.21 -15.42
N PHE A 72 0.69 5.52 -16.06
CA PHE A 72 -0.21 6.58 -15.64
C PHE A 72 -0.74 6.32 -14.22
N ALA A 73 -1.26 5.13 -13.93
CA ALA A 73 -1.72 4.79 -12.60
C ALA A 73 -0.61 4.92 -11.54
N ARG A 74 0.64 4.57 -11.88
CA ARG A 74 1.79 4.78 -11.00
C ARG A 74 2.06 6.24 -10.71
N THR A 75 1.82 7.15 -11.66
CA THR A 75 2.06 8.59 -11.43
C THR A 75 1.09 9.19 -10.42
N GLU A 76 -0.17 8.72 -10.43
CA GLU A 76 -1.25 9.12 -9.51
C GLU A 76 -0.96 8.74 -8.05
N LEU A 77 -0.13 7.72 -7.82
CA LEU A 77 0.23 7.27 -6.47
C LEU A 77 1.01 8.33 -5.69
N SER A 78 0.69 8.49 -4.41
CA SER A 78 1.46 9.25 -3.43
C SER A 78 2.84 8.62 -3.19
N LYS A 79 3.72 9.34 -2.49
CA LYS A 79 5.07 8.84 -2.16
C LYS A 79 5.02 7.51 -1.38
N ASN A 80 4.16 7.41 -0.37
CA ASN A 80 4.05 6.19 0.43
C ASN A 80 3.32 5.08 -0.33
N GLU A 81 2.31 5.42 -1.13
CA GLU A 81 1.65 4.45 -2.03
C GLU A 81 2.63 3.84 -3.03
N LYS A 82 3.54 4.65 -3.61
CA LYS A 82 4.62 4.16 -4.49
C LYS A 82 5.59 3.21 -3.78
N GLN A 83 5.89 3.47 -2.51
CA GLN A 83 6.75 2.57 -1.72
C GLN A 83 6.05 1.23 -1.46
N ILE A 84 4.76 1.25 -1.11
CA ILE A 84 3.96 0.03 -0.93
C ILE A 84 3.88 -0.75 -2.25
N ALA A 85 3.58 -0.06 -3.35
CA ALA A 85 3.51 -0.64 -4.68
C ALA A 85 4.81 -1.35 -5.11
N LYS A 86 5.97 -0.83 -4.69
CA LYS A 86 7.28 -1.45 -4.98
C LYS A 86 7.45 -2.81 -4.29
N LEU A 87 6.74 -3.05 -3.19
CA LEU A 87 6.77 -4.31 -2.45
C LEU A 87 5.85 -5.38 -3.07
N GLY A 88 5.03 -5.03 -4.06
CA GLY A 88 4.25 -5.98 -4.86
C GLY A 88 2.79 -6.12 -4.43
N ILE A 89 2.10 -7.10 -5.04
CA ILE A 89 0.64 -7.29 -4.95
C ILE A 89 0.18 -7.63 -3.52
N GLU A 90 0.95 -8.41 -2.76
CA GLU A 90 0.63 -8.75 -1.37
C GLU A 90 0.63 -7.52 -0.47
N ALA A 91 1.65 -6.67 -0.60
CA ALA A 91 1.74 -5.41 0.14
C ALA A 91 0.61 -4.44 -0.23
N LEU A 92 0.24 -4.36 -1.52
CA LEU A 92 -0.91 -3.59 -1.98
C LEU A 92 -2.22 -4.09 -1.35
N THR A 93 -2.42 -5.41 -1.34
CA THR A 93 -3.61 -6.04 -0.73
C THR A 93 -3.68 -5.73 0.76
N PHE A 94 -2.58 -5.94 1.49
CA PHE A 94 -2.53 -5.66 2.92
C PHE A 94 -2.77 -4.18 3.24
N ALA A 95 -2.22 -3.26 2.44
CA ALA A 95 -2.48 -1.83 2.60
C ALA A 95 -3.93 -1.44 2.33
N ILE A 96 -4.57 -2.03 1.30
CA ILE A 96 -5.99 -1.80 0.99
C ILE A 96 -6.87 -2.27 2.16
N ASP A 97 -6.59 -3.44 2.73
CA ASP A 97 -7.34 -3.99 3.87
C ASP A 97 -7.16 -3.12 5.13
N GLU A 98 -5.97 -2.61 5.39
CA GLU A 98 -5.72 -1.71 6.53
C GLU A 98 -6.39 -0.34 6.38
N LEU A 99 -6.48 0.18 5.14
CA LEU A 99 -7.25 1.39 4.85
C LEU A 99 -8.76 1.16 5.00
N ASP A 100 -9.26 -0.01 4.60
CA ASP A 100 -10.67 -0.39 4.71
C ASP A 100 -11.13 -0.40 6.19
N LYS A 101 -10.27 -0.90 7.08
CA LYS A 101 -10.50 -0.87 8.54
C LYS A 101 -10.66 0.54 9.12
N GLN A 102 -10.17 1.59 8.45
CA GLN A 102 -10.36 2.97 8.88
C GLN A 102 -11.74 3.53 8.48
N LEU A 103 -12.49 2.83 7.63
CA LEU A 103 -13.81 3.22 7.14
C LEU A 103 -14.96 2.61 7.96
N THR A 104 -14.64 1.66 8.85
CA THR A 104 -15.59 0.95 9.73
C THR A 104 -15.56 1.54 11.13
#